data_AF-A0A962IL56-F1
#
_entry.id   AF-A0A962IL56-F1
#
_cell.length_a   1.000
_cell.length_b   1.000
_cell.length_c   1.000
_cell.angle_alpha   90.00
_cell.angle_beta   90.00
_cell.angle_gamma   90.00
#
_symmetry.space_group_name_H-M   'P 1'
#
loop_
_entity.id
_entity.type
_entity.pdbx_description
1 polymer ?
#
loop_
_entity_poly.entity_id
_entity_poly.type
_entity_poly.pdbx_seq_one_letter_code
_entity_poly.pdbx_strand_id
1 'polypeptide(L)' 'TYAHTASYDGAIADWLSAREESTDDGLGPTLHLALRRGERLRYGENPHQAAALYLDPRAGKG' A
#
# COMPACT_ATOMS: atom_id res chain seq x y z
N THR A 1 7.25 12.09 10.41
CA THR A 1 7.56 10.73 10.92
C THR A 1 8.21 9.94 9.80
N TYR A 2 8.97 8.88 10.09
CA TYR A 2 9.57 8.03 9.05
C TYR A 2 8.54 7.40 8.10
N ALA A 3 7.32 7.13 8.59
CA ALA A 3 6.22 6.62 7.74
C ALA A 3 5.85 7.58 6.59
N HIS A 4 5.93 8.90 6.82
CA HIS A 4 5.67 9.87 5.76
C HIS A 4 6.78 9.86 4.70
N THR A 5 8.04 9.84 5.13
CA THR A 5 9.20 9.73 4.24
C THR A 5 9.13 8.44 3.41
N ALA A 6 8.89 7.29 4.03
CA ALA A 6 8.75 6.02 3.31
C ALA A 6 7.60 6.01 2.30
N SER A 7 6.47 6.64 2.63
CA SER A 7 5.33 6.77 1.71
C SER A 7 5.65 7.64 0.49
N TYR A 8 6.46 8.68 0.68
CA TYR A 8 6.90 9.58 -0.39
C TYR A 8 7.96 8.90 -1.28
N ASP A 9 8.99 8.31 -0.69
CA ASP A 9 10.06 7.62 -1.41
C ASP A 9 9.52 6.42 -2.21
N GLY A 10 8.59 5.65 -1.63
CA GLY A 10 7.92 4.57 -2.35
C GLY A 10 7.12 5.06 -3.56
N ALA A 11 6.47 6.22 -3.47
CA ALA A 11 5.77 6.82 -4.60
C ALA A 11 6.71 7.25 -5.73
N ILE A 12 7.89 7.76 -5.37
CA ILE A 12 8.95 8.11 -6.34
C ILE A 12 9.44 6.83 -7.03
N ALA A 13 9.71 5.78 -6.25
CA ALA A 13 10.17 4.49 -6.78
C ALA A 13 9.14 3.91 -7.77
N ASP A 14 7.87 3.83 -7.39
CA ASP A 14 6.80 3.33 -8.26
C ASP A 14 6.69 4.14 -9.57
N TRP A 15 6.78 5.47 -9.49
CA TRP A 15 6.72 6.34 -10.67
C TRP A 15 7.92 6.17 -11.61
N LEU A 16 9.13 5.99 -11.07
CA LEU A 16 10.33 5.76 -11.88
C LEU A 16 10.32 4.39 -12.53
N SER A 17 9.97 3.34 -11.78
CA SER A 17 9.89 1.96 -12.29
C SER A 17 8.90 1.83 -13.45
N ALA A 18 7.74 2.48 -13.36
CA ALA A 18 6.75 2.48 -14.44
C ALA A 18 7.24 3.12 -15.77
N ARG A 19 8.34 3.89 -15.73
CA ARG A 19 8.92 4.58 -16.90
C ARG A 19 10.13 3.86 -17.48
N GLU A 20 10.90 3.16 -16.66
CA GLU A 20 12.10 2.45 -17.09
C GLU A 20 11.79 1.02 -17.56
N GLU A 21 10.84 0.35 -16.91
CA GLU A 21 10.45 -1.03 -17.24
C GLU A 21 8.98 -1.05 -17.68
N SER A 22 8.76 -1.01 -19.00
CA SER A 22 7.47 -1.42 -19.57
C SER A 22 7.42 -2.95 -19.54
N THR A 23 7.06 -3.53 -18.40
CA THR A 23 6.73 -4.95 -18.35
C THR A 23 5.39 -5.17 -19.03
N ASP A 24 5.34 -6.14 -19.95
CA ASP A 24 4.16 -6.43 -20.78
C ASP A 24 2.98 -6.98 -19.94
N ASP A 25 3.23 -7.35 -18.68
CA ASP A 25 2.26 -7.86 -17.73
C ASP A 25 1.73 -6.79 -16.74
N GLY A 26 2.26 -5.56 -16.78
CA GLY A 26 1.87 -4.48 -15.89
C GLY A 26 2.32 -4.66 -14.43
N LEU A 27 3.25 -5.58 -14.16
CA LEU A 27 3.81 -5.81 -12.83
C LEU A 27 5.19 -5.18 -12.74
N GLY A 28 5.36 -4.22 -11.83
CA GLY A 28 6.66 -3.65 -11.54
C GLY A 28 7.55 -4.62 -10.73
N PRO A 29 8.88 -4.44 -10.75
CA PRO A 29 9.82 -5.29 -10.01
C PRO A 29 9.67 -5.17 -8.49
N THR A 30 9.03 -4.10 -8.01
CA THR A 30 8.74 -3.85 -6.60
C THR A 30 7.32 -3.29 -6.42
N LEU A 31 6.75 -3.49 -5.23
CA LEU A 31 5.43 -2.98 -4.85
C LEU A 31 5.53 -2.25 -3.50
N HIS A 32 5.22 -0.95 -3.48
CA HIS A 32 5.21 -0.14 -2.26
C HIS A 32 3.78 0.08 -1.75
N LEU A 33 3.46 -0.44 -0.56
CA LEU A 33 2.14 -0.25 0.07
C LEU A 33 2.23 0.74 1.24
N ALA A 34 1.75 1.96 1.01
CA ALA A 34 1.64 3.01 2.04
C ALA A 34 0.19 3.16 2.54
N LEU A 35 -0.26 2.19 3.33
CA LEU A 35 -1.64 2.16 3.82
C LEU A 35 -1.80 2.83 5.18
N ARG A 36 -2.95 3.47 5.40
CA ARG A 36 -3.32 4.02 6.70
C ARG A 36 -4.33 3.11 7.38
N ARG A 37 -4.10 2.78 8.65
CA ARG A 37 -5.08 2.04 9.45
C ARG A 37 -6.38 2.84 9.56
N GLY A 38 -7.48 2.25 9.13
CA GLY A 38 -8.83 2.76 9.33
C GLY A 38 -9.39 2.23 10.64
N GLU A 39 -10.09 1.11 10.57
CA GLU A 39 -10.78 0.53 11.73
C GLU A 39 -10.09 -0.74 12.25
N ARG A 40 -10.22 -1.00 13.55
CA ARG A 40 -9.88 -2.31 14.13
C ARG A 40 -11.07 -3.24 13.96
N LEU A 41 -10.83 -4.46 13.52
CA LEU A 41 -11.88 -5.48 13.39
C LEU A 41 -12.01 -6.29 14.68
N ARG A 42 -13.19 -6.88 14.87
CA ARG A 42 -13.50 -7.68 16.05
C ARG A 42 -12.58 -8.89 16.18
N TYR A 43 -12.27 -9.52 15.06
CA TYR A 43 -11.31 -10.61 14.91
C TYR A 43 -10.88 -10.69 13.43
N GLY A 44 -9.85 -11.47 13.14
CA GLY A 44 -9.41 -11.81 11.78
C GLY A 44 -10.33 -12.85 11.15
N GLU A 45 -9.78 -13.91 10.57
CA GLU A 45 -10.63 -15.01 10.11
C GLU A 45 -11.20 -15.81 11.30
N ASN A 46 -10.42 -15.95 12.38
CA ASN A 46 -10.80 -16.71 13.57
C ASN A 46 -10.86 -15.83 14.83
N PRO A 47 -11.71 -16.14 15.82
CA PRO A 47 -11.92 -15.29 17.01
C PRO A 47 -10.66 -14.95 17.83
N HIS A 48 -9.64 -15.81 17.77
CA HIS A 48 -8.38 -15.62 18.48
C HIS A 48 -7.36 -14.76 17.70
N GLN A 49 -7.65 -14.41 16.45
CA GLN A 49 -6.76 -13.62 15.58
C GLN A 49 -7.15 -12.14 15.61
N ALA A 50 -6.16 -11.25 15.72
CA ALA A 50 -6.38 -9.81 15.62
C ALA A 50 -6.45 -9.36 14.15
N ALA A 51 -7.23 -8.32 13.86
CA ALA A 51 -7.30 -7.72 12.53
C ALA A 51 -7.64 -6.23 12.54
N ALA A 52 -7.32 -5.56 11.43
CA ALA A 52 -7.65 -4.18 11.16
C ALA A 52 -7.79 -3.94 9.65
N LEU A 53 -8.65 -3.00 9.28
CA LEU A 53 -8.79 -2.49 7.93
C LEU A 53 -7.71 -1.44 7.68
N TYR A 54 -7.02 -1.55 6.56
CA TYR A 54 -6.05 -0.57 6.07
C TYR A 54 -6.54 -0.01 4.74
N LEU A 55 -6.45 1.30 4.59
CA LEU A 55 -6.96 2.04 3.44
C LEU A 55 -5.81 2.71 2.71
N ASP A 56 -5.87 2.68 1.39
CA ASP A 56 -4.99 3.51 0.56
C ASP A 56 -5.51 4.96 0.60
N PRO A 57 -4.72 5.93 1.10
CA PRO A 57 -5.11 7.33 1.11
C PRO A 57 -5.24 7.95 -0.30
N ARG A 58 -4.70 7.30 -1.34
CA ARG A 58 -4.74 7.75 -2.74
C ARG A 58 -5.89 7.13 -3.53
N ALA A 59 -6.51 6.06 -3.02
CA ALA A 59 -7.69 5.49 -3.67
C ALA A 59 -8.81 6.55 -3.67
N GLY A 60 -9.41 6.76 -4.84
CA GLY A 60 -10.57 7.66 -4.98
C GLY A 60 -11.69 7.24 -4.02
N LYS A 61 -12.49 8.21 -3.56
CA LYS A 61 -13.71 7.87 -2.83
C LYS A 61 -14.62 7.09 -3.77
N GLY A 62 -14.86 5.82 -3.45
CA GLY A 62 -15.94 5.03 -4.04
C GLY A 62 -17.30 5.64 -3.72
#